data_AF-A0A350QXZ9-F1
#
_entry.id   AF-A0A350QXZ9-F1
#
_cell.length_a   1.000
_cell.length_b   1.000
_cell.length_c   1.000
_cell.angle_alpha   90.00
_cell.angle_beta   90.00
_cell.angle_gamma   90.00
#
_symmetry.space_group_name_H-M   'P 1'
#
loop_
_entity.id
_entity.type
_entity.pdbx_description
1 polymer ?
#
loop_
_entity_poly.entity_id
_entity_poly.type
_entity_poly.pdbx_seq_one_letter_code
_entity_poly.pdbx_strand_id
1 'polypeptide(L)'
;MNCTFNTSIILISLVAFLSSCVIPESNHQESTFHLLTSLDGESNSTSVGAGTSFYLRQVELPSYLQDNRLVARPKQGLIEFAETERWGESLEEGISRVVGLNLSERL
;
A
#
# COMPACT_ATOMS: atom_id res chain seq x y z
N MET A 1 15.17 -51.13 -39.56
CA MET A 1 14.44 -50.80 -38.30
C MET A 1 15.08 -49.69 -37.46
N ASN A 2 16.31 -49.22 -37.74
CA ASN A 2 16.99 -48.21 -36.91
C ASN A 2 16.65 -46.75 -37.29
N CYS A 3 16.32 -46.46 -38.55
CA CYS A 3 15.96 -45.10 -38.99
C CYS A 3 14.61 -44.63 -38.43
N THR A 4 13.60 -45.50 -38.39
CA THR A 4 12.25 -45.16 -37.90
C THR A 4 12.22 -44.91 -36.38
N PHE A 5 13.08 -45.61 -35.63
CA PHE A 5 13.23 -45.44 -34.19
C PHE A 5 13.85 -44.09 -33.84
N ASN A 6 14.88 -43.67 -34.59
CA ASN A 6 15.56 -42.40 -34.36
C ASN A 6 14.67 -41.20 -34.70
N THR A 7 13.84 -41.30 -35.74
CA THR A 7 12.84 -40.26 -36.07
C THR A 7 11.74 -40.12 -35.02
N SER A 8 11.32 -41.24 -34.39
CA SER A 8 10.32 -41.19 -33.32
C SER A 8 10.86 -40.51 -32.05
N ILE A 9 12.13 -40.73 -31.69
CA ILE A 9 12.76 -40.09 -30.53
C ILE A 9 12.87 -38.57 -30.75
N ILE A 10 13.27 -38.14 -31.95
CA ILE A 10 13.38 -36.72 -32.29
C ILE A 10 12.00 -36.04 -32.22
N LEU A 11 10.95 -36.70 -32.72
CA LEU A 11 9.58 -36.19 -32.68
C LEU A 11 9.07 -36.03 -31.24
N ILE A 12 9.31 -37.02 -30.37
CA ILE A 12 8.88 -36.99 -28.96
C ILE A 12 9.61 -35.89 -28.20
N SER A 13 10.93 -35.74 -28.42
CA SER A 13 11.73 -34.68 -27.81
C SER A 13 11.23 -33.29 -28.22
N LEU A 14 10.94 -33.10 -29.51
CA LEU A 14 10.39 -31.84 -30.03
C LEU A 14 9.05 -31.49 -29.36
N VAL A 15 8.12 -32.44 -29.27
CA VAL A 15 6.81 -32.23 -28.61
C VAL A 15 6.95 -31.89 -27.13
N ALA A 16 7.90 -32.50 -26.42
CA ALA A 16 8.15 -32.20 -25.00
C ALA A 16 8.75 -30.80 -24.79
N PHE A 17 9.60 -30.33 -25.70
CA PHE A 17 10.12 -28.95 -25.67
C PHE A 17 9.02 -27.91 -25.94
N LEU A 18 8.04 -28.24 -26.78
CA LEU A 18 6.90 -27.38 -27.10
C LEU A 18 5.85 -27.26 -25.97
N SER A 19 5.79 -28.22 -25.05
CA SER A 19 4.83 -28.23 -23.93
C SER A 19 5.36 -27.67 -22.61
N SER A 20 6.62 -27.22 -22.56
CA SER A 20 7.26 -26.74 -21.32
C SER A 20 6.88 -25.31 -20.90
N CYS A 21 6.13 -24.57 -21.71
CA CYS A 21 5.64 -23.24 -21.34
C CYS A 21 4.26 -23.33 -20.67
N VAL A 22 4.23 -23.69 -19.38
CA VAL A 22 3.04 -23.51 -18.54
C VAL A 22 3.16 -22.15 -17.85
N ILE A 23 2.39 -21.16 -18.32
CA ILE A 23 2.24 -19.88 -17.61
C ILE A 23 1.25 -20.14 -16.47
N PRO A 24 1.67 -20.02 -15.19
CA PRO A 24 0.73 -20.17 -14.08
C PRO A 24 -0.29 -19.04 -14.14
N GLU A 25 -1.50 -19.32 -13.66
CA GLU A 25 -2.51 -18.28 -13.48
C GLU A 25 -1.98 -17.16 -12.60
N SER A 26 -2.30 -15.93 -12.99
CA SER A 26 -1.88 -14.74 -12.25
C SER A 26 -2.44 -14.79 -10.83
N ASN A 27 -1.56 -14.74 -9.83
CA ASN A 27 -1.96 -14.54 -8.44
C ASN A 27 -2.08 -13.06 -8.07
N HIS A 28 -2.26 -12.18 -9.07
CA HIS A 28 -2.40 -10.75 -8.84
C HIS A 28 -3.63 -10.45 -7.99
N GLN A 29 -3.40 -9.83 -6.83
CA GLN A 29 -4.44 -9.31 -5.96
C GLN A 29 -4.37 -7.78 -6.01
N GLU A 30 -5.50 -7.13 -6.31
CA GLU A 30 -5.58 -5.67 -6.33
C GLU A 30 -5.36 -5.11 -4.91
N SER A 31 -4.62 -4.00 -4.85
CA SER A 31 -4.39 -3.28 -3.59
C SER A 31 -5.44 -2.19 -3.40
N THR A 32 -5.93 -2.05 -2.18
CA THR A 32 -6.82 -0.97 -1.76
C THR A 32 -5.97 0.15 -1.15
N PHE A 33 -6.24 1.39 -1.56
CA PHE A 33 -5.52 2.57 -1.07
C PHE A 33 -6.44 3.46 -0.23
N HIS A 34 -5.94 3.86 0.94
CA HIS A 34 -6.65 4.66 1.93
C HIS A 34 -5.99 6.02 2.08
N LEU A 35 -6.79 7.07 2.24
CA LEU A 35 -6.31 8.42 2.52
C LEU A 35 -6.88 8.92 3.84
N LEU A 36 -6.07 9.71 4.55
CA LEU A 36 -6.57 10.45 5.69
C LEU A 36 -7.46 11.60 5.20
N THR A 37 -8.62 11.76 5.83
CA THR A 37 -9.60 12.81 5.51
C THR A 37 -9.72 13.77 6.68
N SER A 38 -9.96 15.05 6.38
CA SER A 38 -10.25 16.07 7.38
C SER A 38 -11.56 15.79 8.11
N LEU A 39 -11.71 16.32 9.31
CA LEU A 39 -12.93 16.17 10.08
C LEU A 39 -14.02 17.07 9.49
N ASP A 40 -15.10 16.47 8.99
CA ASP A 40 -16.29 17.21 8.58
C ASP A 40 -16.82 18.02 9.78
N GLY A 41 -17.04 19.32 9.57
CA GLY A 41 -17.20 20.30 10.65
C GLY A 41 -18.44 20.09 11.51
N GLU A 42 -18.25 19.68 12.77
CA GLU A 42 -19.26 19.89 13.81
C GLU A 42 -19.12 21.32 14.36
N SER A 43 -20.12 22.13 14.04
CA SER A 43 -20.21 23.57 14.30
C SER A 43 -20.55 23.90 15.76
N ASN A 44 -19.62 23.66 16.69
CA ASN A 44 -19.59 24.39 17.96
C ASN A 44 -18.39 25.34 17.95
N SER A 45 -18.53 26.39 17.15
CA SER A 45 -17.53 27.43 16.92
C SER A 45 -17.37 28.31 18.17
N THR A 46 -16.48 27.91 19.08
CA THR A 46 -15.80 28.91 19.92
C THR A 46 -14.78 29.57 19.01
N SER A 47 -15.17 30.66 18.33
CA SER A 47 -14.27 31.38 17.43
C SER A 47 -13.04 31.84 18.19
N VAL A 48 -11.89 31.26 17.90
CA VAL A 48 -10.61 31.83 18.31
C VAL A 48 -10.47 33.16 17.58
N GLY A 49 -10.14 34.22 18.32
CA GLY A 49 -10.14 35.58 17.79
C GLY A 49 -9.17 35.74 16.62
N ALA A 50 -9.59 36.52 15.62
CA ALA A 50 -8.78 36.84 14.44
C ALA A 50 -7.38 37.33 14.86
N GLY A 51 -6.33 36.66 14.36
CA GLY A 51 -4.93 37.03 14.60
C GLY A 51 -4.06 35.95 15.23
N THR A 52 -4.57 34.74 15.44
CA THR A 52 -3.75 33.61 15.91
C THR A 52 -2.99 33.00 14.73
N SER A 53 -1.66 32.91 14.83
CA SER A 53 -0.84 32.16 13.89
C SER A 53 -0.31 30.90 14.56
N PHE A 54 -0.15 29.85 13.77
CA PHE A 54 0.43 28.59 14.23
C PHE A 54 1.42 28.06 13.20
N TYR A 55 2.33 27.22 13.67
CA TYR A 55 3.27 26.48 12.84
C TYR A 55 3.17 25.00 13.17
N LEU A 56 3.00 24.18 12.14
CA LEU A 56 3.04 22.74 12.27
C LEU A 56 4.48 22.28 12.01
N ARG A 57 5.10 21.68 13.01
CA ARG A 57 6.38 20.98 12.84
C ARG A 57 6.17 19.75 11.96
N GLN A 58 7.20 19.40 11.18
CA GLN A 58 7.27 18.13 10.46
C GLN A 58 6.94 16.95 11.38
N VAL A 59 6.10 16.05 10.89
CA VAL A 59 5.71 14.83 11.60
C VAL A 59 6.90 13.86 11.55
N GLU A 60 7.27 13.28 12.67
CA GLU A 60 8.35 12.27 12.71
C GLU A 60 7.74 10.91 13.05
N LEU A 61 7.92 9.93 12.16
CA LEU A 61 7.39 8.59 12.33
C LEU A 61 8.52 7.56 12.54
N PRO A 62 8.32 6.55 13.40
CA PRO A 62 9.15 5.35 13.43
C PRO A 62 9.29 4.73 12.04
N SER A 63 10.45 4.16 11.72
CA SER A 63 10.76 3.63 10.39
C SER A 63 9.75 2.60 9.87
N TYR A 64 9.16 1.79 10.76
CA TYR A 64 8.16 0.79 10.38
C TYR A 64 6.80 1.38 9.98
N LEU A 65 6.56 2.68 10.19
CA LEU A 65 5.36 3.40 9.74
C LEU A 65 5.62 4.30 8.52
N GLN A 66 6.87 4.38 8.05
CA GLN A 66 7.23 5.16 6.86
C GLN A 66 6.93 4.41 5.56
N ASP A 67 6.64 3.11 5.64
CA ASP A 67 6.12 2.31 4.54
C ASP A 67 4.61 2.58 4.34
N ASN A 68 4.14 2.59 3.10
CA ASN A 68 2.72 2.81 2.81
C ASN A 68 1.83 1.62 3.20
N ARG A 69 2.34 0.45 3.59
CA ARG A 69 1.50 -0.65 4.07
C ARG A 69 0.83 -0.27 5.39
N LEU A 70 -0.44 -0.64 5.53
CA LEU A 70 -1.12 -0.50 6.83
C LEU A 70 -0.46 -1.44 7.84
N VAL A 71 -0.26 -0.94 9.06
CA VAL A 71 0.39 -1.67 10.14
C VAL A 71 -0.61 -1.96 11.26
N ALA A 72 -0.75 -3.23 11.62
CA ALA A 72 -1.47 -3.66 12.81
C ALA A 72 -0.48 -4.03 13.92
N ARG A 73 -0.89 -3.85 15.18
CA ARG A 73 -0.16 -4.30 16.36
C ARG A 73 -1.06 -5.23 17.18
N PRO A 74 -1.14 -6.53 16.84
CA PRO A 74 -2.08 -7.45 17.49
C PRO A 74 -1.68 -7.76 18.95
N LYS A 75 -0.39 -7.71 19.28
CA LYS A 75 0.14 -7.92 20.63
C LYS A 75 1.41 -7.14 20.84
N GLN A 76 1.83 -7.03 22.10
CA GLN A 76 3.07 -6.36 22.44
C GLN A 76 4.27 -7.03 21.76
N GLY A 77 5.14 -6.22 21.14
CA GLY A 77 6.32 -6.69 20.43
C GLY A 77 6.07 -7.33 19.06
N LEU A 78 4.82 -7.36 18.57
CA LEU A 78 4.50 -7.84 17.23
C LEU A 78 3.86 -6.73 16.40
N ILE A 79 4.36 -6.54 15.18
CA ILE A 79 3.72 -5.73 14.14
C ILE A 79 3.43 -6.61 12.94
N GLU A 80 2.33 -6.34 12.26
CA GLU A 80 1.92 -7.01 11.03
C GLU A 80 1.68 -5.97 9.96
N PHE A 81 2.17 -6.23 8.75
CA PHE A 81 1.93 -5.37 7.60
C PHE A 81 0.81 -5.97 6.75
N ALA A 82 -0.15 -5.16 6.36
CA ALA A 82 -1.18 -5.58 5.43
C ALA A 82 -0.59 -5.81 4.02
N GLU A 83 -1.03 -6.89 3.37
CA GLU A 83 -0.55 -7.24 2.02
C GLU A 83 -1.24 -6.39 0.94
N THR A 84 -2.54 -6.17 1.08
CA THR A 84 -3.39 -5.47 0.10
C THR A 84 -3.81 -4.07 0.51
N GLU A 85 -3.75 -3.74 1.80
CA GLU A 85 -4.21 -2.45 2.30
C GLU A 85 -3.04 -1.49 2.45
N ARG A 86 -3.12 -0.34 1.77
CA ARG A 86 -2.04 0.65 1.73
C ARG A 86 -2.55 2.06 1.96
N TRP A 87 -1.72 2.93 2.50
CA TRP A 87 -1.89 4.36 2.42
C TRP A 87 -1.66 4.83 0.98
N GLY A 88 -2.54 5.71 0.50
CA GLY A 88 -2.47 6.35 -0.82
C GLY A 88 -1.45 7.48 -0.90
N GLU A 89 -0.93 7.94 0.24
CA GLU A 89 0.14 8.93 0.39
C GLU A 89 1.07 8.52 1.54
N SER A 90 2.22 9.16 1.69
CA SER A 90 3.06 8.88 2.86
C SER A 90 2.34 9.29 4.14
N LEU A 91 2.41 8.46 5.18
CA LEU A 91 1.64 8.73 6.41
C LEU A 91 2.07 10.05 7.08
N GLU A 92 3.34 10.43 6.95
CA GLU A 92 3.88 11.69 7.45
C GLU A 92 3.22 12.92 6.78
N GLU A 93 3.13 12.91 5.45
CA GLU A 93 2.50 13.97 4.67
C GLU A 93 1.00 14.01 4.93
N GLY A 94 0.33 12.85 4.94
CA GLY A 94 -1.11 12.75 5.18
C GLY A 94 -1.50 13.32 6.55
N ILE A 95 -0.76 12.98 7.61
CA ILE A 95 -0.98 13.55 8.96
C ILE A 95 -0.75 15.06 8.93
N SER A 96 0.36 15.52 8.35
CA SER A 96 0.70 16.94 8.30
C SER A 96 -0.40 17.75 7.60
N ARG A 97 -0.87 17.25 6.46
CA ARG A 97 -1.94 17.86 5.65
C ARG A 97 -3.25 17.92 6.41
N VAL A 98 -3.73 16.79 6.96
CA VAL A 98 -5.03 16.74 7.64
C VAL A 98 -5.03 17.55 8.93
N VAL A 99 -3.94 17.52 9.71
CA VAL A 99 -3.82 18.34 10.92
C VAL A 99 -3.79 19.82 10.56
N GLY A 100 -3.01 20.22 9.55
CA GLY A 100 -2.98 21.60 9.08
C GLY A 100 -4.35 22.12 8.66
N LEU A 101 -5.10 21.33 7.89
CA LEU A 101 -6.48 21.66 7.48
C LEU A 101 -7.40 21.80 8.70
N ASN A 102 -7.44 20.79 9.57
CA ASN A 102 -8.32 20.80 10.73
C ASN A 102 -8.05 21.98 11.68
N LEU A 103 -6.78 22.34 11.87
CA LEU A 103 -6.39 23.50 12.70
C LEU A 103 -6.74 24.82 12.02
N SER A 104 -6.54 24.94 10.70
CA SER A 104 -6.87 26.16 9.95
C SER A 104 -8.36 26.52 9.97
N GLU A 105 -9.23 25.52 10.15
CA GLU A 105 -10.68 25.75 10.27
C GLU A 105 -11.13 26.14 11.69
N ARG A 106 -10.30 25.89 12.70
CA ARG A 106 -10.69 25.95 14.13
C ARG A 106 -9.95 27.00 14.95
N LEU A 107 -8.81 27.51 14.45
CA LEU A 107 -7.96 28.52 15.09
C LEU A 107 -7.95 29.81 14.27
#